data_AF-A0A2N2YPZ7-F1
#
_entry.id   AF-A0A2N2YPZ7-F1
#
_cell.length_a   1.000
_cell.length_b   1.000
_cell.length_c   1.000
_cell.angle_alpha   90.00
_cell.angle_beta   90.00
_cell.angle_gamma   90.00
#
_symmetry.space_group_name_H-M   'P 1'
#
loop_
_entity.id
_entity.type
_entity.pdbx_description
1 polymer ?
#
loop_
_entity_poly.entity_id
_entity_poly.type
_entity_poly.pdbx_seq_one_letter_code
_entity_poly.pdbx_strand_id
1 'polypeptide(L)'
;MTSKQPITIANRLIGKILIMNKVLFFVLLSLFTQDLLHSQTTGSRSFLFRTQAEIDYFQFDYPGVTFLSGDVNITGNDINNLNGLSVVIGIGGYLWIDNNDSMTSLTGLNNITSIGGSLHLAGLDGLVNLERLNGLTFIGDMFEVAFNDGLLNLVGIDNLSYLGGDIYIHSNASLYDFDGFNNITEARGDITIIYNQELNNLAGFDNIKTIVGALNVYENNSLSDMNGFEGLESIGGRLFISNNHDLSNFAGLDSLISANEVIIVSNASLTHLTGLNNLTTIGSILQIEENDRLKEITPLSGITSLSGSIIVYGNDSLTSLVGMENIASETISNLWFENNPMLSVCEVKSICEFLGIPVSVATIHNNGQDCNTREEIEAACLVTISTAGFNNELNIYPNPAQNEIHISSVNGTIIQKVNIYNQMGQMVLCLDDVIEVLDISGLGTGMYLVELVSDQTKIRTKLLVE
;
A
#
# COMPACT_ATOMS: atom_id res chain seq x y z
N MET A 1 -36.23 -23.10 -4.38
CA MET A 1 -35.52 -22.76 -3.13
C MET A 1 -34.25 -22.04 -3.52
N THR A 2 -34.26 -20.71 -3.53
CA THR A 2 -33.11 -19.89 -3.90
C THR A 2 -33.02 -18.75 -2.89
N SER A 3 -32.00 -18.82 -2.04
CA SER A 3 -31.64 -17.82 -1.04
C SER A 3 -30.81 -16.70 -1.69
N LYS A 4 -31.35 -15.48 -1.71
CA LYS A 4 -30.58 -14.22 -1.80
C LYS A 4 -30.70 -13.56 -0.40
N GLN A 5 -29.66 -13.65 0.43
CA GLN A 5 -28.50 -12.75 0.60
C GLN A 5 -28.69 -11.79 1.81
N PRO A 6 -27.83 -11.86 2.84
CA PRO A 6 -27.89 -11.04 4.06
C PRO A 6 -27.07 -9.74 4.01
N ILE A 7 -26.77 -9.20 2.82
CA ILE A 7 -25.84 -8.06 2.65
C ILE A 7 -26.52 -6.70 2.91
N THR A 8 -27.85 -6.62 2.79
CA THR A 8 -28.59 -5.35 2.94
C THR A 8 -28.77 -4.90 4.41
N ILE A 9 -28.51 -5.78 5.38
CA ILE A 9 -28.68 -5.48 6.81
C ILE A 9 -27.40 -4.89 7.42
N ALA A 10 -26.21 -5.34 6.99
CA ALA A 10 -24.93 -4.83 7.46
C ALA A 10 -24.70 -3.36 7.06
N ASN A 11 -24.95 -2.99 5.79
CA ASN A 11 -24.85 -1.60 5.33
C ASN A 11 -25.89 -0.67 5.96
N ARG A 12 -27.06 -1.20 6.36
CA ARG A 12 -28.05 -0.44 7.14
C ARG A 12 -27.65 -0.29 8.61
N LEU A 13 -26.85 -1.19 9.17
CA LEU A 13 -26.33 -1.07 10.53
C LEU A 13 -25.19 -0.05 10.60
N ILE A 14 -24.25 -0.07 9.64
CA ILE A 14 -23.12 0.88 9.58
C ILE A 14 -23.63 2.31 9.37
N GLY A 15 -24.57 2.50 8.43
CA GLY A 15 -25.23 3.80 8.25
C GLY A 15 -26.00 4.28 9.48
N LYS A 16 -26.59 3.36 10.27
CA LYS A 16 -27.23 3.70 11.55
C LYS A 16 -26.22 4.03 12.65
N ILE A 17 -25.05 3.40 12.69
CA ILE A 17 -23.98 3.70 13.66
C ILE A 17 -23.37 5.08 13.38
N LEU A 18 -23.13 5.44 12.10
CA LEU A 18 -22.69 6.80 11.73
C LEU A 18 -23.77 7.87 12.03
N ILE A 19 -25.04 7.57 11.79
CA ILE A 19 -26.15 8.46 12.17
C ILE A 19 -26.27 8.54 13.69
N MET A 20 -26.01 7.46 14.43
CA MET A 20 -26.09 7.44 15.90
C MET A 20 -24.95 8.25 16.54
N ASN A 21 -23.73 8.28 15.97
CA ASN A 21 -22.65 9.16 16.43
C ASN A 21 -22.89 10.64 16.10
N LYS A 22 -23.44 10.96 14.92
CA LYS A 22 -23.88 12.34 14.62
C LYS A 22 -25.03 12.78 15.51
N VAL A 23 -25.97 11.88 15.81
CA VAL A 23 -27.06 12.13 16.75
C VAL A 23 -26.53 12.25 18.18
N LEU A 24 -25.49 11.50 18.57
CA LEU A 24 -24.86 11.64 19.89
C LEU A 24 -24.17 13.00 20.04
N PHE A 25 -23.50 13.51 19.00
CA PHE A 25 -22.94 14.87 18.95
C PHE A 25 -24.04 15.94 19.05
N PHE A 26 -25.14 15.80 18.30
CA PHE A 26 -26.29 16.71 18.40
C PHE A 26 -27.05 16.59 19.72
N VAL A 27 -27.10 15.40 20.33
CA VAL A 27 -27.72 15.18 21.64
C VAL A 27 -26.87 15.80 22.75
N LEU A 28 -25.53 15.66 22.68
CA LEU A 28 -24.60 16.38 23.55
C LEU A 28 -24.79 17.90 23.38
N LEU A 29 -24.76 18.41 22.15
CA LEU A 29 -25.01 19.83 21.86
C LEU A 29 -26.39 20.33 22.37
N SER A 30 -27.42 19.47 22.35
CA SER A 30 -28.76 19.81 22.83
C SER A 30 -28.89 19.76 24.36
N LEU A 31 -28.16 18.86 25.04
CA LEU A 31 -28.14 18.75 26.49
C LEU A 31 -27.40 19.94 27.15
N PHE A 32 -26.48 20.60 26.44
CA PHE A 32 -25.81 21.83 26.90
C PHE A 32 -26.71 23.08 26.89
N THR A 33 -27.92 23.02 26.32
CA THR A 33 -28.83 24.18 26.30
C THR A 33 -29.72 24.31 27.55
N GLN A 34 -29.67 23.36 28.49
CA GLN A 34 -30.57 23.36 29.66
C GLN A 34 -29.97 23.95 30.95
N ASP A 35 -28.67 24.22 31.02
CA ASP A 35 -28.04 24.94 32.16
C ASP A 35 -27.91 26.45 31.88
N LEU A 36 -29.02 27.11 31.53
CA LEU A 36 -29.09 28.56 31.54
C LEU A 36 -29.39 29.06 32.96
N LEU A 37 -28.33 29.32 33.71
CA LEU A 37 -28.17 30.48 34.58
C LEU A 37 -26.67 30.58 34.93
N HIS A 38 -25.94 31.37 34.12
CA HIS A 38 -24.59 31.95 34.32
C HIS A 38 -23.44 31.55 33.37
N SER A 39 -23.59 30.65 32.39
CA SER A 39 -22.53 30.49 31.37
C SER A 39 -22.70 31.50 30.23
N GLN A 40 -21.74 32.38 30.02
CA GLN A 40 -21.69 33.25 28.83
C GLN A 40 -21.42 32.38 27.60
N THR A 41 -22.28 32.40 26.58
CA THR A 41 -21.98 31.70 25.33
C THR A 41 -20.90 32.47 24.57
N THR A 42 -19.82 31.79 24.17
CA THR A 42 -18.69 32.44 23.49
C THR A 42 -18.96 32.77 22.03
N GLY A 43 -20.00 32.16 21.43
CA GLY A 43 -20.49 32.27 20.05
C GLY A 43 -19.42 32.43 18.97
N SER A 44 -19.10 31.43 18.14
CA SER A 44 -18.09 31.43 17.04
C SER A 44 -16.74 32.16 17.27
N ARG A 45 -16.43 32.61 18.49
CA ARG A 45 -15.21 33.34 18.81
C ARG A 45 -14.02 32.40 18.89
N SER A 46 -12.94 32.75 18.20
CA SER A 46 -11.63 32.12 18.38
C SER A 46 -10.86 32.75 19.54
N PHE A 47 -10.10 31.93 20.25
CA PHE A 47 -9.27 32.27 21.39
C PHE A 47 -7.80 32.20 20.99
N LEU A 48 -7.01 33.18 21.45
CA LEU A 48 -5.59 33.26 21.20
C LEU A 48 -4.90 33.64 22.49
N PHE A 49 -4.07 32.73 22.99
CA PHE A 49 -3.29 32.88 24.21
C PHE A 49 -1.82 32.99 23.82
N ARG A 50 -1.18 34.10 24.20
CA ARG A 50 0.24 34.39 23.96
C ARG A 50 1.09 34.47 25.20
N THR A 51 0.46 34.51 26.37
CA THR A 51 1.12 34.64 27.67
C THR A 51 0.45 33.74 28.70
N GLN A 52 1.20 33.34 29.73
CA GLN A 52 0.63 32.55 30.83
C GLN A 52 -0.50 33.32 31.53
N ALA A 53 -0.40 34.65 31.64
CA ALA A 53 -1.43 35.48 32.25
C ALA A 53 -2.79 35.36 31.53
N GLU A 54 -2.82 35.32 30.20
CA GLU A 54 -4.07 35.18 29.45
C GLU A 54 -4.74 33.82 29.71
N ILE A 55 -3.95 32.75 29.91
CA ILE A 55 -4.48 31.45 30.34
C ILE A 55 -5.01 31.56 31.77
N ASP A 56 -4.24 32.10 32.71
CA ASP A 56 -4.61 32.17 34.12
C ASP A 56 -5.87 33.01 34.37
N TYR A 57 -6.06 34.08 33.59
CA TYR A 57 -7.24 34.95 33.66
C TYR A 57 -8.45 34.42 32.88
N PHE A 58 -8.33 33.32 32.13
CA PHE A 58 -9.41 32.81 31.28
C PHE A 58 -10.74 32.65 32.04
N GLN A 59 -10.74 32.04 33.23
CA GLN A 59 -11.95 31.85 34.03
C GLN A 59 -12.46 33.14 34.70
N PHE A 60 -11.62 34.16 34.83
CA PHE A 60 -12.06 35.48 35.28
C PHE A 60 -12.80 36.21 34.16
N ASP A 61 -12.27 36.16 32.93
CA ASP A 61 -12.86 36.81 31.76
C ASP A 61 -14.09 36.05 31.21
N TYR A 62 -14.08 34.71 31.31
CA TYR A 62 -15.09 33.79 30.78
C TYR A 62 -15.57 32.80 31.85
N PRO A 63 -16.21 33.26 32.93
CA PRO A 63 -16.60 32.40 34.05
C PRO A 63 -17.62 31.33 33.61
N GLY A 64 -17.32 30.07 33.92
CA GLY A 64 -18.22 28.94 33.68
C GLY A 64 -18.37 28.54 32.20
N VAL A 65 -17.50 29.03 31.33
CA VAL A 65 -17.43 28.59 29.93
C VAL A 65 -16.71 27.25 29.85
N THR A 66 -17.45 26.21 29.47
CA THR A 66 -16.93 24.84 29.31
C THR A 66 -16.81 24.41 27.85
N PHE A 67 -17.37 25.17 26.91
CA PHE A 67 -17.29 24.87 25.48
C PHE A 67 -16.84 26.11 24.70
N LEU A 68 -15.74 25.96 23.95
CA LEU A 68 -15.14 27.03 23.15
C LEU A 68 -15.60 26.85 21.71
N SER A 69 -16.56 27.66 21.26
CA SER A 69 -17.21 27.46 19.96
C SER A 69 -16.34 27.70 18.72
N GLY A 70 -15.26 28.47 18.84
CA GLY A 70 -14.33 28.76 17.74
C GLY A 70 -12.99 28.04 17.94
N ASP A 71 -11.96 28.54 17.27
CA ASP A 71 -10.62 27.96 17.32
C ASP A 71 -9.90 28.37 18.61
N VAL A 72 -8.91 27.59 19.03
CA VAL A 72 -8.05 27.88 20.18
C VAL A 72 -6.60 27.80 19.72
N ASN A 73 -5.88 28.91 19.82
CA ASN A 73 -4.45 29.00 19.55
C ASN A 73 -3.71 29.34 20.84
N ILE A 74 -2.69 28.56 21.18
CA ILE A 74 -1.86 28.73 22.37
C ILE A 74 -0.41 28.78 21.90
N THR A 75 0.21 29.96 21.96
CA THR A 75 1.57 30.13 21.49
C THR A 75 2.34 31.19 22.27
N GLY A 76 3.39 30.79 22.98
CA GLY A 76 4.19 31.71 23.78
C GLY A 76 5.27 30.99 24.55
N ASN A 77 6.46 31.58 24.63
CA ASN A 77 7.60 30.97 25.30
C ASN A 77 7.49 30.96 26.85
N ASP A 78 6.47 31.58 27.42
CA ASP A 78 6.24 31.68 28.87
C ASP A 78 5.05 30.84 29.37
N ILE A 79 4.31 30.16 28.48
CA ILE A 79 3.18 29.31 28.86
C ILE A 79 3.69 27.94 29.30
N ASN A 80 3.57 27.66 30.60
CA ASN A 80 4.08 26.44 31.22
C ASN A 80 2.97 25.47 31.66
N ASN A 81 1.72 25.94 31.70
CA ASN A 81 0.55 25.12 32.03
C ASN A 81 -0.73 25.70 31.45
N LEU A 82 -1.77 24.88 31.40
CA LEU A 82 -3.08 25.23 30.85
C LEU A 82 -4.18 25.24 31.92
N ASN A 83 -3.82 25.41 33.21
CA ASN A 83 -4.75 25.24 34.33
C ASN A 83 -6.01 26.11 34.23
N GLY A 84 -5.89 27.33 33.67
CA GLY A 84 -7.05 28.19 33.42
C GLY A 84 -8.10 27.55 32.51
N LEU A 85 -7.72 26.59 31.66
CA LEU A 85 -8.61 25.88 30.74
C LEU A 85 -9.19 24.59 31.34
N SER A 86 -8.97 24.30 32.62
CA SER A 86 -9.37 23.02 33.25
C SER A 86 -10.87 22.73 33.23
N VAL A 87 -11.72 23.73 32.98
CA VAL A 87 -13.18 23.55 32.88
C VAL A 87 -13.64 23.25 31.45
N VAL A 88 -12.76 23.37 30.46
CA VAL A 88 -13.10 23.18 29.04
C VAL A 88 -13.28 21.70 28.76
N ILE A 89 -14.46 21.38 28.23
CA ILE A 89 -14.91 20.03 27.87
C ILE A 89 -14.84 19.82 26.35
N GLY A 90 -14.98 20.88 25.56
CA GLY A 90 -14.92 20.76 24.11
C GLY A 90 -14.56 22.05 23.40
N ILE A 91 -13.96 21.89 22.22
CA ILE A 91 -13.59 22.97 21.30
C ILE A 91 -14.32 22.70 19.99
N GLY A 92 -15.03 23.70 19.47
CA GLY A 92 -15.79 23.61 18.22
C GLY A 92 -14.91 23.75 16.96
N GLY A 93 -13.87 24.57 17.04
CA GLY A 93 -12.85 24.72 16.00
C GLY A 93 -11.64 23.80 16.22
N TYR A 94 -10.47 24.24 15.77
CA TYR A 94 -9.20 23.54 16.03
C TYR A 94 -8.59 23.93 17.38
N LEU A 95 -7.70 23.07 17.91
CA LEU A 95 -6.80 23.37 19.01
C LEU A 95 -5.36 23.32 18.49
N TRP A 96 -4.69 24.47 18.51
CA TRP A 96 -3.30 24.63 18.12
C TRP A 96 -2.48 25.05 19.33
N ILE A 97 -1.51 24.22 19.71
CA ILE A 97 -0.53 24.53 20.76
C ILE A 97 0.86 24.48 20.12
N ASP A 98 1.53 25.62 20.04
CA ASP A 98 2.80 25.76 19.31
C ASP A 98 3.79 26.73 19.99
N ASN A 99 5.08 26.43 19.94
CA ASN A 99 6.20 27.21 20.50
C ASN A 99 6.05 27.44 22.02
N ASN A 100 5.91 26.35 22.79
CA ASN A 100 5.87 26.38 24.24
C ASN A 100 6.88 25.37 24.81
N ASP A 101 8.16 25.47 24.41
CA ASP A 101 9.22 24.48 24.66
C ASP A 101 9.39 24.10 26.15
N SER A 102 9.04 25.00 27.08
CA SER A 102 9.13 24.76 28.53
C SER A 102 7.95 23.96 29.11
N MET A 103 6.89 23.72 28.32
CA MET A 103 5.71 22.98 28.75
C MET A 103 6.04 21.49 28.88
N THR A 104 5.94 20.95 30.10
CA THR A 104 6.22 19.53 30.35
C THR A 104 4.98 18.65 30.44
N SER A 105 3.78 19.25 30.38
CA SER A 105 2.51 18.54 30.48
C SER A 105 1.36 19.40 29.96
N LEU A 106 0.36 18.76 29.36
CA LEU A 106 -0.92 19.36 28.97
C LEU A 106 -1.89 19.55 30.16
N THR A 107 -1.35 19.70 31.37
CA THR A 107 -2.15 19.87 32.59
C THR A 107 -3.05 21.10 32.45
N GLY A 108 -4.35 20.88 32.60
CA GLY A 108 -5.39 21.86 32.27
C GLY A 108 -6.32 21.39 31.15
N LEU A 109 -5.96 20.37 30.37
CA LEU A 109 -6.84 19.80 29.32
C LEU A 109 -7.54 18.49 29.74
N ASN A 110 -7.45 18.11 31.01
CA ASN A 110 -7.97 16.84 31.55
C ASN A 110 -9.43 16.51 31.24
N ASN A 111 -10.26 17.53 31.05
CA ASN A 111 -11.68 17.39 30.84
C ASN A 111 -12.09 17.48 29.36
N ILE A 112 -11.15 17.75 28.45
CA ILE A 112 -11.47 17.85 27.03
C ILE A 112 -11.90 16.48 26.50
N THR A 113 -13.00 16.46 25.77
CA THR A 113 -13.60 15.23 25.21
C THR A 113 -13.73 15.27 23.70
N SER A 114 -13.78 16.47 23.11
CA SER A 114 -13.96 16.65 21.67
C SER A 114 -13.29 17.92 21.15
N ILE A 115 -12.63 17.81 20.01
CA ILE A 115 -12.15 18.92 19.19
C ILE A 115 -12.86 18.80 17.83
N GLY A 116 -13.61 19.84 17.44
CA GLY A 116 -14.44 19.83 16.24
C GLY A 116 -13.65 19.95 14.94
N GLY A 117 -12.48 20.60 14.99
CA GLY A 117 -11.49 20.66 13.91
C GLY A 117 -10.24 19.83 14.22
N SER A 118 -9.07 20.37 13.88
CA SER A 118 -7.78 19.69 14.05
C SER A 118 -7.20 19.85 15.46
N LEU A 119 -6.39 18.88 15.89
CA LEU A 119 -5.48 19.01 17.03
C LEU A 119 -4.06 19.12 16.49
N HIS A 120 -3.38 20.22 16.77
CA HIS A 120 -1.97 20.44 16.43
C HIS A 120 -1.17 20.69 17.70
N LEU A 121 -0.12 19.89 17.91
CA LEU A 121 0.82 20.00 19.03
C LEU A 121 2.25 20.09 18.47
N ALA A 122 2.87 21.28 18.56
CA ALA A 122 4.23 21.46 18.08
C ALA A 122 5.12 22.33 18.95
N GLY A 123 6.43 22.15 18.86
CA GLY A 123 7.39 22.93 19.64
C GLY A 123 7.14 22.84 21.14
N LEU A 124 6.87 21.63 21.64
CA LEU A 124 6.65 21.32 23.06
C LEU A 124 7.77 20.42 23.57
N ASP A 125 9.03 20.84 23.43
CA ASP A 125 10.21 19.99 23.69
C ASP A 125 10.29 19.41 25.12
N GLY A 126 9.65 20.04 26.11
CA GLY A 126 9.54 19.50 27.47
C GLY A 126 8.49 18.40 27.64
N LEU A 127 7.59 18.22 26.67
CA LEU A 127 6.46 17.30 26.74
C LEU A 127 6.91 15.88 26.40
N VAL A 128 6.71 14.94 27.34
CA VAL A 128 7.16 13.55 27.18
C VAL A 128 6.09 12.59 26.67
N ASN A 129 4.82 12.92 26.85
CA ASN A 129 3.66 12.18 26.37
C ASN A 129 2.42 13.09 26.33
N LEU A 130 1.28 12.57 25.88
CA LEU A 130 0.02 13.30 25.78
C LEU A 130 -0.88 13.10 26.99
N GLU A 131 -0.32 12.68 28.13
CA GLU A 131 -1.07 12.57 29.36
C GLU A 131 -1.84 13.87 29.62
N ARG A 132 -3.03 13.73 30.23
CA ARG A 132 -4.04 14.79 30.41
C ARG A 132 -4.96 14.99 29.20
N LEU A 133 -4.79 14.28 28.10
CA LEU A 133 -5.80 14.18 27.02
C LEU A 133 -6.70 12.93 27.12
N ASN A 134 -6.65 12.17 28.21
CA ASN A 134 -7.33 10.87 28.32
C ASN A 134 -8.86 10.94 28.12
N GLY A 135 -9.48 12.10 28.29
CA GLY A 135 -10.90 12.29 28.03
C GLY A 135 -11.25 12.44 26.54
N LEU A 136 -10.26 12.73 25.68
CA LEU A 136 -10.44 13.06 24.28
C LEU A 136 -10.87 11.80 23.50
N THR A 137 -12.06 11.88 22.90
CA THR A 137 -12.65 10.77 22.15
C THR A 137 -12.85 11.07 20.67
N PHE A 138 -12.83 12.36 20.30
CA PHE A 138 -13.20 12.86 18.99
C PHE A 138 -12.31 14.01 18.54
N ILE A 139 -11.75 13.88 17.34
CA ILE A 139 -11.12 14.95 16.57
C ILE A 139 -11.80 14.97 15.19
N GLY A 140 -12.35 16.12 14.81
CA GLY A 140 -13.21 16.22 13.63
C GLY A 140 -12.45 16.27 12.30
N ASP A 141 -11.16 16.62 12.33
CA ASP A 141 -10.32 16.76 11.14
C ASP A 141 -8.94 16.10 11.39
N MET A 142 -7.84 16.86 11.32
CA MET A 142 -6.46 16.35 11.40
C MET A 142 -5.94 16.21 12.83
N PHE A 143 -5.09 15.22 13.07
CA PHE A 143 -4.22 15.13 14.25
C PHE A 143 -2.76 15.31 13.81
N GLU A 144 -2.11 16.36 14.31
CA GLU A 144 -0.72 16.68 14.00
C GLU A 144 0.12 16.81 15.27
N VAL A 145 1.24 16.09 15.30
CA VAL A 145 2.26 16.13 16.35
C VAL A 145 3.61 16.33 15.70
N ALA A 146 4.19 17.51 15.90
CA ALA A 146 5.34 17.96 15.13
C ALA A 146 6.41 18.62 16.01
N PHE A 147 7.70 18.40 15.77
CA PHE A 147 8.76 19.17 16.44
C PHE A 147 8.67 19.16 17.99
N ASN A 148 8.39 18.00 18.60
CA ASN A 148 8.41 17.83 20.05
C ASN A 148 9.56 16.89 20.41
N ASP A 149 10.77 17.44 20.59
CA ASP A 149 11.99 16.62 20.68
C ASP A 149 12.02 15.72 21.93
N GLY A 150 11.32 16.10 23.00
CA GLY A 150 11.19 15.30 24.23
C GLY A 150 10.06 14.28 24.23
N LEU A 151 9.20 14.27 23.21
CA LEU A 151 8.03 13.39 23.15
C LEU A 151 8.47 11.95 22.92
N LEU A 152 8.07 11.04 23.80
CA LEU A 152 8.49 9.64 23.77
C LEU A 152 7.46 8.72 23.15
N ASN A 153 6.17 9.00 23.40
CA ASN A 153 5.03 8.25 22.89
C ASN A 153 3.76 9.13 22.93
N LEU A 154 2.62 8.58 22.49
CA LEU A 154 1.34 9.27 22.44
C LEU A 154 0.38 8.88 23.57
N VAL A 155 0.89 8.26 24.64
CA VAL A 155 0.08 7.83 25.78
C VAL A 155 -0.68 9.03 26.32
N GLY A 156 -1.99 8.87 26.52
CA GLY A 156 -2.87 9.95 26.90
C GLY A 156 -3.99 10.23 25.89
N ILE A 157 -3.91 9.76 24.64
CA ILE A 157 -5.03 9.77 23.69
C ILE A 157 -5.69 8.40 23.51
N ASP A 158 -5.50 7.49 24.46
CA ASP A 158 -5.96 6.09 24.40
C ASP A 158 -7.46 5.94 24.13
N ASN A 159 -8.28 6.93 24.51
CA ASN A 159 -9.74 6.91 24.30
C ASN A 159 -10.19 7.57 22.98
N LEU A 160 -9.25 8.07 22.17
CA LEU A 160 -9.56 8.61 20.85
C LEU A 160 -10.11 7.47 19.98
N SER A 161 -11.37 7.60 19.59
CA SER A 161 -12.11 6.57 18.83
C SER A 161 -12.62 7.09 17.49
N TYR A 162 -12.51 8.40 17.25
CA TYR A 162 -12.86 9.02 16.00
C TYR A 162 -11.86 10.12 15.65
N LEU A 163 -11.22 9.95 14.50
CA LEU A 163 -10.44 10.96 13.81
C LEU A 163 -11.02 11.16 12.41
N GLY A 164 -11.35 12.40 12.05
CA GLY A 164 -12.05 12.73 10.82
C GLY A 164 -11.18 12.77 9.56
N GLY A 165 -9.91 13.14 9.71
CA GLY A 165 -8.97 13.39 8.63
C GLY A 165 -7.62 12.70 8.86
N ASP A 166 -6.56 13.44 8.58
CA ASP A 166 -5.18 12.93 8.47
C ASP A 166 -4.51 12.76 9.85
N ILE A 167 -3.60 11.79 9.93
CA ILE A 167 -2.61 11.64 11.02
C ILE A 167 -1.27 12.12 10.47
N TYR A 168 -0.71 13.18 11.03
CA TYR A 168 0.58 13.74 10.65
C TYR A 168 1.53 13.74 11.85
N ILE A 169 2.53 12.85 11.88
CA ILE A 169 3.46 12.74 13.01
C ILE A 169 4.87 12.87 12.50
N HIS A 170 5.53 13.97 12.84
CA HIS A 170 6.85 14.22 12.27
C HIS A 170 7.82 15.02 13.11
N SER A 171 9.10 14.85 12.82
CA SER A 171 10.16 15.62 13.48
C SER A 171 10.11 15.53 15.02
N ASN A 172 9.71 14.39 15.59
CA ASN A 172 9.75 14.16 17.04
C ASN A 172 10.94 13.25 17.34
N ALA A 173 12.09 13.83 17.67
CA ALA A 173 13.36 13.12 17.69
C ALA A 173 13.38 11.89 18.62
N SER A 174 12.75 11.98 19.80
CA SER A 174 12.74 10.92 20.82
C SER A 174 11.54 9.98 20.75
N LEU A 175 10.62 10.17 19.79
CA LEU A 175 9.41 9.37 19.69
C LEU A 175 9.78 7.96 19.22
N TYR A 176 9.49 6.95 20.04
CA TYR A 176 9.90 5.57 19.77
C TYR A 176 8.75 4.62 19.38
N ASP A 177 7.50 4.99 19.66
CA ASP A 177 6.28 4.26 19.24
C ASP A 177 5.05 5.20 19.14
N PHE A 178 3.88 4.62 18.86
CA PHE A 178 2.59 5.32 18.81
C PHE A 178 1.58 4.78 19.84
N ASP A 179 2.07 4.25 20.97
CA ASP A 179 1.20 3.84 22.08
C ASP A 179 0.26 5.00 22.42
N GLY A 180 -1.06 4.74 22.35
CA GLY A 180 -2.10 5.77 22.45
C GLY A 180 -3.15 5.70 21.33
N PHE A 181 -2.82 5.17 20.15
CA PHE A 181 -3.78 5.02 19.04
C PHE A 181 -4.63 3.73 19.08
N ASN A 182 -4.56 2.99 20.17
CA ASN A 182 -5.13 1.66 20.33
C ASN A 182 -6.63 1.51 20.00
N ASN A 183 -7.42 2.60 20.06
CA ASN A 183 -8.86 2.57 19.79
C ASN A 183 -9.27 3.01 18.39
N ILE A 184 -8.34 3.45 17.53
CA ILE A 184 -8.63 3.80 16.14
C ILE A 184 -8.58 2.54 15.28
N THR A 185 -9.69 2.23 14.60
CA THR A 185 -9.78 1.06 13.72
C THR A 185 -9.80 1.40 12.22
N GLU A 186 -10.02 2.67 11.87
CA GLU A 186 -10.11 3.18 10.51
C GLU A 186 -9.50 4.57 10.48
N ALA A 187 -8.44 4.76 9.68
CA ALA A 187 -7.91 6.08 9.36
C ALA A 187 -8.66 6.63 8.14
N ARG A 188 -9.35 7.76 8.32
CA ARG A 188 -10.23 8.35 7.30
C ARG A 188 -9.50 9.19 6.26
N GLY A 189 -8.35 9.73 6.64
CA GLY A 189 -7.42 10.43 5.75
C GLY A 189 -6.14 9.64 5.53
N ASP A 190 -5.07 10.37 5.30
CA ASP A 190 -3.71 9.86 5.19
C ASP A 190 -3.10 9.62 6.57
N ILE A 191 -2.21 8.63 6.68
CA ILE A 191 -1.26 8.51 7.78
C ILE A 191 0.11 8.87 7.22
N THR A 192 0.75 9.90 7.77
CA THR A 192 2.11 10.29 7.38
C THR A 192 3.01 10.37 8.60
N ILE A 193 4.11 9.61 8.53
CA ILE A 193 5.10 9.44 9.59
C ILE A 193 6.47 9.76 9.00
N ILE A 194 7.10 10.85 9.46
CA ILE A 194 8.34 11.34 8.85
C ILE A 194 9.31 11.96 9.86
N TYR A 195 10.62 11.71 9.71
CA TYR A 195 11.67 12.33 10.54
C TYR A 195 11.55 12.05 12.05
N ASN A 196 11.03 10.89 12.46
CA ASN A 196 11.07 10.45 13.86
C ASN A 196 12.26 9.49 14.04
N GLN A 197 13.40 10.02 14.46
CA GLN A 197 14.69 9.33 14.32
C GLN A 197 14.84 8.09 15.22
N GLU A 198 14.24 8.10 16.42
CA GLU A 198 14.27 6.97 17.36
C GLU A 198 13.08 6.00 17.20
N LEU A 199 12.18 6.26 16.24
CA LEU A 199 11.02 5.41 15.96
C LEU A 199 11.50 4.06 15.41
N ASN A 200 11.33 3.00 16.19
CA ASN A 200 11.82 1.67 15.84
C ASN A 200 10.71 0.64 15.57
N ASN A 201 9.45 0.99 15.88
CA ASN A 201 8.26 0.20 15.58
C ASN A 201 7.05 1.14 15.43
N LEU A 202 5.91 0.60 14.98
CA LEU A 202 4.67 1.36 14.74
C LEU A 202 3.55 0.93 15.71
N ALA A 203 3.89 0.30 16.84
CA ALA A 203 2.92 -0.17 17.82
C ALA A 203 1.98 0.95 18.26
N GLY A 204 0.71 0.58 18.49
CA GLY A 204 -0.40 1.50 18.71
C GLY A 204 -1.32 1.62 17.51
N PHE A 205 -0.88 1.26 16.31
CA PHE A 205 -1.73 1.18 15.11
C PHE A 205 -2.33 -0.22 14.86
N ASP A 206 -2.11 -1.18 15.77
CA ASP A 206 -2.37 -2.61 15.55
C ASP A 206 -3.85 -2.92 15.21
N ASN A 207 -4.76 -2.04 15.62
CA ASN A 207 -6.20 -2.17 15.41
C ASN A 207 -6.70 -1.50 14.12
N ILE A 208 -5.87 -0.74 13.40
CA ILE A 208 -6.23 -0.10 12.14
C ILE A 208 -6.37 -1.17 11.06
N LYS A 209 -7.57 -1.27 10.48
CA LYS A 209 -7.88 -2.20 9.39
C LYS A 209 -7.88 -1.57 8.02
N THR A 210 -8.22 -0.30 7.96
CA THR A 210 -8.37 0.44 6.71
C THR A 210 -7.77 1.82 6.87
N ILE A 211 -6.94 2.19 5.91
CA ILE A 211 -6.53 3.58 5.66
C ILE A 211 -7.24 3.98 4.38
N VAL A 212 -8.17 4.94 4.47
CA VAL A 212 -8.93 5.42 3.31
C VAL A 212 -8.03 6.20 2.35
N GLY A 213 -7.11 6.99 2.92
CA GLY A 213 -6.08 7.72 2.19
C GLY A 213 -4.81 6.89 1.95
N ALA A 214 -3.68 7.58 1.98
CA ALA A 214 -2.34 7.00 1.84
C ALA A 214 -1.69 6.65 3.18
N LEU A 215 -0.79 5.67 3.16
CA LEU A 215 0.20 5.43 4.22
C LEU A 215 1.56 5.89 3.71
N ASN A 216 2.09 6.97 4.29
CA ASN A 216 3.39 7.52 3.96
C ASN A 216 4.33 7.34 5.16
N VAL A 217 5.36 6.50 5.04
CA VAL A 217 6.36 6.29 6.10
C VAL A 217 7.75 6.50 5.50
N TYR A 218 8.38 7.62 5.85
CA TYR A 218 9.68 7.93 5.27
C TYR A 218 10.59 8.73 6.17
N GLU A 219 11.90 8.61 5.98
CA GLU A 219 12.92 9.30 6.78
C GLU A 219 12.87 8.96 8.30
N ASN A 220 12.44 7.75 8.68
CA ASN A 220 12.49 7.24 10.05
C ASN A 220 13.61 6.20 10.16
N ASN A 221 14.84 6.68 10.39
CA ASN A 221 16.04 5.89 10.18
C ASN A 221 16.12 4.60 11.01
N SER A 222 15.60 4.59 12.24
CA SER A 222 15.63 3.43 13.14
C SER A 222 14.47 2.45 12.97
N LEU A 223 13.51 2.71 12.06
CA LEU A 223 12.38 1.83 11.83
C LEU A 223 12.84 0.55 11.14
N SER A 224 12.72 -0.61 11.81
CA SER A 224 13.28 -1.87 11.31
C SER A 224 12.31 -2.76 10.52
N ASP A 225 11.01 -2.59 10.77
CA ASP A 225 9.89 -3.29 10.13
C ASP A 225 8.59 -2.47 10.26
N MET A 226 7.44 -3.07 9.94
CA MET A 226 6.11 -2.43 9.99
C MET A 226 5.22 -2.99 11.10
N ASN A 227 5.80 -3.62 12.13
CA ASN A 227 5.03 -4.12 13.27
C ASN A 227 4.27 -2.95 13.92
N GLY A 228 3.01 -3.17 14.25
CA GLY A 228 2.03 -2.14 14.53
C GLY A 228 0.94 -2.01 13.44
N PHE A 229 1.10 -2.62 12.26
CA PHE A 229 0.06 -2.66 11.22
C PHE A 229 -0.51 -4.06 10.95
N GLU A 230 -0.44 -4.98 11.92
CA GLU A 230 -0.83 -6.40 11.81
C GLU A 230 -2.29 -6.57 11.37
N GLY A 231 -3.14 -5.61 11.73
CA GLY A 231 -4.56 -5.57 11.37
C GLY A 231 -4.87 -4.92 10.03
N LEU A 232 -3.89 -4.29 9.35
CA LEU A 232 -4.13 -3.45 8.17
C LEU A 232 -4.46 -4.32 6.94
N GLU A 233 -5.72 -4.23 6.48
CA GLU A 233 -6.24 -5.02 5.35
C GLU A 233 -6.21 -4.24 4.04
N SER A 234 -6.37 -2.91 4.08
CA SER A 234 -6.53 -2.08 2.87
C SER A 234 -6.03 -0.65 3.00
N ILE A 235 -5.41 -0.15 1.93
CA ILE A 235 -5.00 1.24 1.75
C ILE A 235 -5.69 1.78 0.48
N GLY A 236 -6.51 2.82 0.61
CA GLY A 236 -7.25 3.39 -0.52
C GLY A 236 -6.37 4.24 -1.45
N GLY A 237 -5.29 4.81 -0.91
CA GLY A 237 -4.26 5.56 -1.63
C GLY A 237 -2.97 4.76 -1.80
N ARG A 238 -1.83 5.46 -1.73
CA ARG A 238 -0.50 4.86 -1.85
C ARG A 238 0.01 4.28 -0.53
N LEU A 239 0.69 3.15 -0.60
CA LEU A 239 1.69 2.70 0.36
C LEU A 239 3.04 3.26 -0.09
N PHE A 240 3.51 4.33 0.54
CA PHE A 240 4.77 4.99 0.22
C PHE A 240 5.77 4.80 1.36
N ILE A 241 6.80 3.99 1.11
CA ILE A 241 7.81 3.63 2.11
C ILE A 241 9.19 4.00 1.58
N SER A 242 9.83 5.02 2.16
CA SER A 242 11.06 5.55 1.59
C SER A 242 12.08 6.03 2.62
N ASN A 243 13.38 5.88 2.34
CA ASN A 243 14.44 6.41 3.20
C ASN A 243 14.32 5.97 4.68
N ASN A 244 13.85 4.75 4.97
CA ASN A 244 13.92 4.18 6.31
C ASN A 244 15.15 3.28 6.36
N HIS A 245 16.27 3.82 6.85
CA HIS A 245 17.60 3.22 6.69
C HIS A 245 17.70 1.79 7.25
N ASP A 246 17.13 1.54 8.44
CA ASP A 246 17.19 0.24 9.13
C ASP A 246 16.06 -0.73 8.72
N LEU A 247 15.12 -0.29 7.88
CA LEU A 247 13.99 -1.11 7.45
C LEU A 247 14.49 -2.29 6.64
N SER A 248 14.28 -3.50 7.16
CA SER A 248 14.87 -4.72 6.61
C SER A 248 13.87 -5.63 5.90
N ASN A 249 12.58 -5.47 6.21
CA ASN A 249 11.43 -6.22 5.72
C ASN A 249 10.12 -5.48 6.05
N PHE A 250 8.96 -6.06 5.70
CA PHE A 250 7.62 -5.50 5.92
C PHE A 250 6.77 -6.31 6.92
N ALA A 251 7.38 -7.08 7.83
CA ALA A 251 6.66 -7.77 8.90
C ALA A 251 5.72 -6.79 9.61
N GLY A 252 4.51 -7.25 9.91
CA GLY A 252 3.41 -6.39 10.34
C GLY A 252 2.41 -6.09 9.23
N LEU A 253 2.79 -6.06 7.95
CA LEU A 253 1.84 -5.89 6.84
C LEU A 253 1.18 -7.20 6.35
N ASP A 254 1.31 -8.29 7.11
CA ASP A 254 0.88 -9.64 6.70
C ASP A 254 -0.60 -9.75 6.34
N SER A 255 -1.44 -8.82 6.80
CA SER A 255 -2.88 -8.81 6.52
C SER A 255 -3.27 -7.92 5.33
N LEU A 256 -2.32 -7.20 4.72
CA LEU A 256 -2.58 -6.24 3.64
C LEU A 256 -3.00 -6.96 2.36
N ILE A 257 -4.22 -6.72 1.89
CA ILE A 257 -4.81 -7.36 0.70
C ILE A 257 -4.73 -6.45 -0.53
N SER A 258 -4.88 -5.13 -0.34
CA SER A 258 -4.96 -4.17 -1.44
C SER A 258 -4.40 -2.80 -1.10
N ALA A 259 -3.73 -2.19 -2.07
CA ALA A 259 -3.34 -0.77 -2.08
C ALA A 259 -3.61 -0.15 -3.46
N ASN A 260 -3.82 1.16 -3.57
CA ASN A 260 -3.92 1.77 -4.90
C ASN A 260 -2.54 1.89 -5.56
N GLU A 261 -1.51 2.28 -4.81
CA GLU A 261 -0.12 2.31 -5.26
C GLU A 261 0.77 1.68 -4.20
N VAL A 262 1.84 1.02 -4.61
CA VAL A 262 2.90 0.50 -3.73
C VAL A 262 4.22 1.04 -4.24
N ILE A 263 4.84 1.91 -3.46
CA ILE A 263 6.05 2.65 -3.82
C ILE A 263 7.07 2.46 -2.69
N ILE A 264 8.14 1.72 -2.98
CA ILE A 264 9.18 1.32 -2.03
C ILE A 264 10.52 1.83 -2.56
N VAL A 265 11.07 2.87 -1.93
CA VAL A 265 12.17 3.66 -2.52
C VAL A 265 13.30 3.92 -1.53
N SER A 266 14.54 3.60 -1.88
CA SER A 266 15.73 4.00 -1.12
C SER A 266 15.76 3.48 0.33
N ASN A 267 15.29 2.25 0.59
CA ASN A 267 15.40 1.61 1.91
C ASN A 267 16.68 0.74 1.97
N ALA A 268 17.78 1.35 2.42
CA ALA A 268 19.14 0.79 2.27
C ALA A 268 19.37 -0.58 2.93
N SER A 269 18.62 -0.93 3.98
CA SER A 269 18.73 -2.22 4.67
C SER A 269 17.72 -3.28 4.21
N LEU A 270 16.80 -2.92 3.30
CA LEU A 270 15.73 -3.81 2.86
C LEU A 270 16.31 -4.99 2.08
N THR A 271 16.04 -6.22 2.51
CA THR A 271 16.60 -7.42 1.87
C THR A 271 15.57 -8.28 1.16
N HIS A 272 14.31 -8.19 1.58
CA HIS A 272 13.19 -8.98 1.08
C HIS A 272 11.87 -8.28 1.45
N LEU A 273 10.77 -8.69 0.82
CA LEU A 273 9.45 -8.05 0.98
C LEU A 273 8.47 -8.82 1.89
N THR A 274 8.98 -9.69 2.78
CA THR A 274 8.12 -10.48 3.68
C THR A 274 7.25 -9.55 4.50
N GLY A 275 5.97 -9.90 4.62
CA GLY A 275 4.91 -9.01 5.08
C GLY A 275 3.89 -8.75 3.96
N LEU A 276 4.34 -8.62 2.71
CA LEU A 276 3.43 -8.35 1.58
C LEU A 276 2.82 -9.61 0.94
N ASN A 277 2.93 -10.77 1.60
CA ASN A 277 2.55 -12.08 1.04
C ASN A 277 1.08 -12.20 0.62
N ASN A 278 0.20 -11.44 1.26
CA ASN A 278 -1.25 -11.49 1.03
C ASN A 278 -1.75 -10.35 0.12
N LEU A 279 -0.86 -9.50 -0.39
CA LEU A 279 -1.22 -8.43 -1.31
C LEU A 279 -1.66 -9.03 -2.64
N THR A 280 -2.91 -8.79 -3.03
CA THR A 280 -3.50 -9.38 -4.26
C THR A 280 -3.77 -8.35 -5.35
N THR A 281 -3.99 -7.09 -4.96
CA THR A 281 -4.49 -6.05 -5.86
C THR A 281 -3.70 -4.75 -5.67
N ILE A 282 -3.17 -4.24 -6.78
CA ILE A 282 -2.61 -2.89 -6.88
C ILE A 282 -3.42 -2.09 -7.90
N GLY A 283 -3.91 -0.92 -7.50
CA GLY A 283 -4.79 -0.09 -8.33
C GLY A 283 -4.09 0.59 -9.51
N SER A 284 -2.82 0.95 -9.37
CA SER A 284 -2.14 1.80 -10.36
C SER A 284 -0.65 1.52 -10.52
N ILE A 285 0.17 1.60 -9.46
CA ILE A 285 1.63 1.56 -9.60
C ILE A 285 2.23 0.57 -8.60
N LEU A 286 3.11 -0.30 -9.10
CA LEU A 286 4.10 -1.01 -8.28
C LEU A 286 5.49 -0.45 -8.64
N GLN A 287 6.11 0.26 -7.71
CA GLN A 287 7.42 0.86 -7.88
C GLN A 287 8.36 0.37 -6.78
N ILE A 288 9.47 -0.25 -7.19
CA ILE A 288 10.53 -0.75 -6.32
C ILE A 288 11.85 -0.14 -6.82
N GLU A 289 12.37 0.82 -6.08
CA GLU A 289 13.46 1.67 -6.56
C GLU A 289 14.56 1.85 -5.52
N GLU A 290 15.83 1.77 -5.95
CA GLU A 290 17.00 2.10 -5.13
C GLU A 290 17.07 1.34 -3.78
N ASN A 291 16.57 0.10 -3.74
CA ASN A 291 16.71 -0.76 -2.55
C ASN A 291 17.92 -1.69 -2.75
N ASP A 292 19.13 -1.14 -2.64
CA ASP A 292 20.39 -1.80 -3.05
C ASP A 292 20.63 -3.19 -2.46
N ARG A 293 20.07 -3.51 -1.29
CA ARG A 293 20.23 -4.82 -0.61
C ARG A 293 19.08 -5.80 -0.87
N LEU A 294 18.05 -5.39 -1.60
CA LEU A 294 16.87 -6.21 -1.91
C LEU A 294 17.27 -7.32 -2.87
N LYS A 295 17.13 -8.58 -2.46
CA LYS A 295 17.57 -9.74 -3.25
C LYS A 295 16.46 -10.45 -3.98
N GLU A 296 15.27 -10.45 -3.38
CA GLU A 296 14.12 -11.20 -3.85
C GLU A 296 12.81 -10.46 -3.56
N ILE A 297 11.84 -10.68 -4.42
CA ILE A 297 10.48 -10.10 -4.34
C ILE A 297 9.40 -11.19 -4.34
N THR A 298 9.76 -12.43 -4.00
CA THR A 298 8.86 -13.59 -3.95
C THR A 298 7.58 -13.40 -3.10
N PRO A 299 7.58 -12.57 -2.03
CA PRO A 299 6.37 -12.24 -1.29
C PRO A 299 5.28 -11.57 -2.14
N LEU A 300 5.61 -11.00 -3.30
CA LEU A 300 4.63 -10.38 -4.19
C LEU A 300 3.83 -11.39 -5.03
N SER A 301 4.12 -12.69 -4.93
CA SER A 301 3.47 -13.75 -5.74
C SER A 301 1.94 -13.82 -5.57
N GLY A 302 1.38 -13.22 -4.52
CA GLY A 302 -0.07 -13.08 -4.33
C GLY A 302 -0.74 -12.09 -5.29
N ILE A 303 0.00 -11.18 -5.93
CA ILE A 303 -0.58 -10.14 -6.77
C ILE A 303 -1.13 -10.76 -8.06
N THR A 304 -2.42 -10.55 -8.29
CA THR A 304 -3.12 -11.04 -9.50
C THR A 304 -3.61 -9.93 -10.40
N SER A 305 -3.82 -8.73 -9.85
CA SER A 305 -4.33 -7.57 -10.59
C SER A 305 -3.49 -6.33 -10.31
N LEU A 306 -2.97 -5.70 -11.37
CA LEU A 306 -2.23 -4.44 -11.33
C LEU A 306 -2.68 -3.56 -12.49
N SER A 307 -3.52 -2.55 -12.24
CA SER A 307 -4.10 -1.71 -13.32
C SER A 307 -3.21 -0.50 -13.68
N GLY A 308 -1.96 -0.75 -14.05
CA GLY A 308 -1.00 0.30 -14.40
C GLY A 308 0.44 -0.16 -14.54
N SER A 309 1.39 0.57 -13.98
CA SER A 309 2.82 0.40 -14.32
C SER A 309 3.60 -0.40 -13.29
N ILE A 310 4.53 -1.22 -13.77
CA ILE A 310 5.55 -1.88 -12.95
C ILE A 310 6.88 -1.19 -13.20
N ILE A 311 7.48 -0.66 -12.15
CA ILE A 311 8.76 0.05 -12.17
C ILE A 311 9.71 -0.67 -11.22
N VAL A 312 10.80 -1.21 -11.75
CA VAL A 312 11.90 -1.82 -10.99
C VAL A 312 13.18 -1.16 -11.43
N TYR A 313 13.71 -0.27 -10.58
CA TYR A 313 14.83 0.59 -10.94
C TYR A 313 15.93 0.56 -9.87
N GLY A 314 17.18 0.41 -10.28
CA GLY A 314 18.31 0.67 -9.35
C GLY A 314 18.38 -0.29 -8.15
N ASN A 315 17.89 -1.53 -8.25
CA ASN A 315 17.99 -2.49 -7.15
C ASN A 315 19.23 -3.39 -7.38
N ASP A 316 20.38 -2.92 -6.92
CA ASP A 316 21.69 -3.51 -7.22
C ASP A 316 21.82 -5.00 -6.88
N SER A 317 21.19 -5.47 -5.80
CA SER A 317 21.25 -6.88 -5.38
C SER A 317 20.10 -7.75 -5.89
N LEU A 318 19.13 -7.19 -6.62
CA LEU A 318 17.93 -7.94 -7.03
C LEU A 318 18.29 -8.92 -8.14
N THR A 319 18.07 -10.21 -7.89
CA THR A 319 18.48 -11.29 -8.82
C THR A 319 17.36 -11.83 -9.69
N SER A 320 16.11 -11.66 -9.26
CA SER A 320 14.96 -12.32 -9.89
C SER A 320 13.67 -11.52 -9.75
N LEU A 321 12.82 -11.59 -10.78
CA LEU A 321 11.43 -11.12 -10.78
C LEU A 321 10.42 -12.19 -10.31
N VAL A 322 10.87 -13.35 -9.83
CA VAL A 322 9.98 -14.33 -9.18
C VAL A 322 9.30 -13.66 -7.98
N GLY A 323 7.98 -13.71 -7.96
CA GLY A 323 7.09 -12.84 -7.20
C GLY A 323 6.12 -12.08 -8.08
N MET A 324 6.40 -11.88 -9.37
CA MET A 324 5.50 -11.17 -10.29
C MET A 324 4.69 -12.10 -11.22
N GLU A 325 4.91 -13.42 -11.18
CA GLU A 325 4.41 -14.37 -12.17
C GLU A 325 2.87 -14.46 -12.30
N ASN A 326 2.15 -14.09 -11.24
CA ASN A 326 0.69 -14.23 -11.18
C ASN A 326 -0.08 -12.97 -11.59
N ILE A 327 0.61 -11.87 -11.89
CA ILE A 327 -0.03 -10.64 -12.36
C ILE A 327 -0.66 -10.88 -13.73
N ALA A 328 -1.96 -10.61 -13.85
CA ALA A 328 -2.67 -10.67 -15.12
C ALA A 328 -2.05 -9.68 -16.12
N SER A 329 -1.42 -10.20 -17.18
CA SER A 329 -0.64 -9.40 -18.14
C SER A 329 -1.47 -8.34 -18.87
N GLU A 330 -2.77 -8.57 -19.05
CA GLU A 330 -3.72 -7.61 -19.62
C GLU A 330 -4.02 -6.40 -18.73
N THR A 331 -3.66 -6.47 -17.44
CA THR A 331 -3.84 -5.35 -16.50
C THR A 331 -2.65 -4.39 -16.50
N ILE A 332 -1.47 -4.89 -16.87
CA ILE A 332 -0.23 -4.12 -16.95
C ILE A 332 -0.32 -3.11 -18.10
N SER A 333 -0.01 -1.85 -17.81
CA SER A 333 0.03 -0.77 -18.79
C SER A 333 1.44 -0.53 -19.34
N ASN A 334 2.45 -0.51 -18.46
CA ASN A 334 3.85 -0.27 -18.83
C ASN A 334 4.81 -1.06 -17.95
N LEU A 335 5.94 -1.46 -18.52
CA LEU A 335 7.09 -2.00 -17.77
C LEU A 335 8.28 -1.04 -17.86
N TRP A 336 8.93 -0.83 -16.73
CA TRP A 336 10.19 -0.11 -16.65
C TRP A 336 11.16 -0.90 -15.78
N PHE A 337 12.11 -1.60 -16.41
CA PHE A 337 13.17 -2.34 -15.73
C PHE A 337 14.53 -1.79 -16.12
N GLU A 338 15.14 -1.00 -15.23
CA GLU A 338 16.42 -0.35 -15.53
C GLU A 338 17.38 -0.39 -14.36
N ASN A 339 18.68 -0.45 -14.66
CA ASN A 339 19.75 -0.33 -13.67
C ASN A 339 19.64 -1.38 -12.54
N ASN A 340 19.26 -2.63 -12.85
CA ASN A 340 19.28 -3.74 -11.89
C ASN A 340 20.40 -4.74 -12.29
N PRO A 341 21.68 -4.43 -12.00
CA PRO A 341 22.84 -5.14 -12.57
C PRO A 341 22.93 -6.63 -12.22
N MET A 342 22.31 -7.09 -11.13
CA MET A 342 22.28 -8.50 -10.74
C MET A 342 21.05 -9.27 -11.22
N LEU A 343 20.11 -8.60 -11.90
CA LEU A 343 18.86 -9.23 -12.34
C LEU A 343 19.12 -10.19 -13.49
N SER A 344 18.94 -11.50 -13.28
CA SER A 344 19.20 -12.54 -14.29
C SER A 344 18.04 -13.53 -14.47
N VAL A 345 16.92 -13.34 -13.76
CA VAL A 345 15.70 -14.12 -13.92
C VAL A 345 14.53 -13.15 -14.07
N CYS A 346 14.06 -12.95 -15.28
CA CYS A 346 13.05 -11.94 -15.64
C CYS A 346 11.94 -12.51 -16.54
N GLU A 347 12.13 -13.72 -17.06
CA GLU A 347 11.23 -14.51 -17.89
C GLU A 347 10.07 -15.15 -17.08
N VAL A 348 9.52 -14.40 -16.14
CA VAL A 348 8.33 -14.83 -15.38
C VAL A 348 7.07 -14.69 -16.26
N LYS A 349 6.08 -15.55 -16.00
CA LYS A 349 4.88 -15.72 -16.85
C LYS A 349 4.23 -14.39 -17.26
N SER A 350 3.90 -13.55 -16.29
CA SER A 350 3.24 -12.25 -16.52
C SER A 350 4.03 -11.32 -17.43
N ILE A 351 5.35 -11.28 -17.26
CA ILE A 351 6.27 -10.46 -18.08
C ILE A 351 6.36 -11.02 -19.50
N CYS A 352 6.51 -12.34 -19.65
CA CYS A 352 6.52 -12.98 -20.96
C CYS A 352 5.21 -12.75 -21.74
N GLU A 353 4.06 -12.90 -21.06
CA GLU A 353 2.76 -12.66 -21.67
C GLU A 353 2.58 -11.18 -22.07
N PHE A 354 2.99 -10.24 -21.23
CA PHE A 354 2.91 -8.81 -21.53
C PHE A 354 3.82 -8.40 -22.71
N LEU A 355 5.07 -8.88 -22.75
CA LEU A 355 5.99 -8.59 -23.86
C LEU A 355 5.51 -9.24 -25.17
N GLY A 356 4.76 -10.35 -25.10
CA GLY A 356 4.12 -10.96 -26.27
C GLY A 356 3.00 -10.12 -26.91
N ILE A 357 2.51 -9.06 -26.24
CA ILE A 357 1.50 -8.16 -26.78
C ILE A 357 2.17 -7.17 -27.77
N PRO A 358 1.77 -7.10 -29.06
CA PRO A 358 2.46 -6.30 -30.07
C PRO A 358 2.55 -4.78 -29.81
N VAL A 359 1.74 -4.26 -28.88
CA VAL A 359 1.65 -2.83 -28.54
C VAL A 359 2.09 -2.54 -27.11
N SER A 360 2.64 -3.52 -26.39
CA SER A 360 3.09 -3.32 -25.01
C SER A 360 4.28 -2.36 -24.94
N VAL A 361 4.20 -1.42 -24.00
CA VAL A 361 5.25 -0.43 -23.74
C VAL A 361 6.16 -0.96 -22.64
N ALA A 362 7.43 -1.20 -22.98
CA ALA A 362 8.44 -1.67 -22.05
C ALA A 362 9.77 -0.94 -22.29
N THR A 363 10.35 -0.38 -21.23
CA THR A 363 11.72 0.14 -21.21
C THR A 363 12.58 -0.81 -20.39
N ILE A 364 13.55 -1.45 -21.03
CA ILE A 364 14.41 -2.48 -20.44
C ILE A 364 15.85 -2.22 -20.89
N HIS A 365 16.72 -1.79 -19.97
CA HIS A 365 18.15 -1.64 -20.21
C HIS A 365 18.99 -1.57 -18.93
N ASN A 366 20.30 -1.83 -19.03
CA ASN A 366 21.26 -1.80 -17.93
C ASN A 366 20.89 -2.77 -16.79
N ASN A 367 20.37 -3.95 -17.12
CA ASN A 367 20.13 -5.01 -16.13
C ASN A 367 21.21 -6.11 -16.25
N GLY A 368 21.11 -7.13 -15.40
CA GLY A 368 21.97 -8.29 -15.47
C GLY A 368 21.82 -9.08 -16.78
N GLN A 369 22.73 -10.04 -16.96
CA GLN A 369 22.79 -10.87 -18.16
C GLN A 369 21.45 -11.59 -18.38
N ASP A 370 21.04 -11.68 -19.65
CA ASP A 370 19.81 -12.34 -20.11
C ASP A 370 18.50 -11.57 -19.75
N CYS A 371 18.63 -10.45 -19.03
CA CYS A 371 17.54 -9.52 -18.70
C CYS A 371 17.84 -8.07 -19.14
N ASN A 372 18.91 -7.85 -19.90
CA ASN A 372 19.41 -6.52 -20.20
C ASN A 372 18.65 -5.83 -21.32
N THR A 373 18.00 -6.54 -22.25
CA THR A 373 17.13 -5.91 -23.26
C THR A 373 15.81 -6.65 -23.41
N ARG A 374 14.81 -6.00 -24.01
CA ARG A 374 13.52 -6.63 -24.32
C ARG A 374 13.72 -7.94 -25.11
N GLU A 375 14.59 -7.93 -26.11
CA GLU A 375 14.84 -9.06 -26.99
C GLU A 375 15.45 -10.26 -26.23
N GLU A 376 16.31 -10.00 -25.25
CA GLU A 376 16.87 -11.04 -24.38
C GLU A 376 15.78 -11.74 -23.56
N ILE A 377 14.89 -10.95 -22.94
CA ILE A 377 13.75 -11.50 -22.17
C ILE A 377 12.80 -12.29 -23.07
N GLU A 378 12.43 -11.73 -24.23
CA GLU A 378 11.56 -12.41 -25.20
C GLU A 378 12.17 -13.73 -25.69
N ALA A 379 13.49 -13.78 -25.92
CA ALA A 379 14.18 -15.01 -26.27
C ALA A 379 14.16 -16.04 -25.12
N ALA A 380 14.39 -15.61 -23.88
CA ALA A 380 14.29 -16.46 -22.70
C ALA A 380 12.88 -17.04 -22.53
N CYS A 381 11.83 -16.23 -22.75
CA CYS A 381 10.44 -16.66 -22.73
C CYS A 381 10.12 -17.77 -23.75
N LEU A 382 10.76 -17.77 -24.92
CA LEU A 382 10.58 -18.84 -25.91
C LEU A 382 11.27 -20.15 -25.50
N VAL A 383 12.40 -20.05 -24.79
CA VAL A 383 13.13 -21.22 -24.29
C VAL A 383 12.39 -21.87 -23.12
N THR A 384 11.80 -21.08 -22.22
CA THR A 384 10.99 -21.59 -21.11
C THR A 384 9.73 -22.29 -21.61
N ILE A 385 9.06 -21.79 -22.66
CA ILE A 385 7.94 -22.49 -23.31
C ILE A 385 8.38 -23.81 -23.98
N SER A 386 9.63 -23.88 -24.47
CA SER A 386 10.17 -25.11 -25.08
C SER A 386 10.57 -26.18 -24.06
N THR A 387 10.76 -25.81 -22.79
CA THR A 387 11.27 -26.69 -21.72
C THR A 387 10.24 -26.97 -20.62
N ALA A 388 9.32 -26.04 -20.34
CA ALA A 388 8.13 -26.26 -19.53
C ALA A 388 7.09 -26.98 -20.39
N GLY A 389 7.06 -28.30 -20.23
CA GLY A 389 6.22 -29.23 -20.98
C GLY A 389 4.87 -28.65 -21.37
N PHE A 390 4.69 -28.55 -22.69
CA PHE A 390 3.42 -28.84 -23.35
C PHE A 390 2.62 -29.82 -22.48
N ASN A 391 1.41 -29.43 -22.10
CA ASN A 391 0.43 -30.44 -21.69
C ASN A 391 0.44 -31.52 -22.79
N ASN A 392 0.95 -32.69 -22.41
CA ASN A 392 1.24 -33.85 -23.24
C ASN A 392 -0.03 -34.37 -23.93
N GLU A 393 -0.50 -33.69 -24.97
CA GLU A 393 -1.59 -34.20 -25.79
C GLU A 393 -1.14 -34.54 -27.20
N LEU A 394 -0.18 -33.81 -27.78
CA LEU A 394 0.28 -34.00 -29.16
C LEU A 394 1.79 -33.75 -29.33
N ASN A 395 2.52 -34.72 -29.87
CA ASN A 395 3.96 -34.63 -30.12
C ASN A 395 4.31 -34.94 -31.58
N ILE A 396 5.36 -34.30 -32.10
CA ILE A 396 5.93 -34.57 -33.43
C ILE A 396 7.36 -35.10 -33.28
N TYR A 397 7.68 -36.24 -33.90
CA TYR A 397 9.02 -36.82 -33.87
C TYR A 397 9.31 -37.68 -35.12
N PRO A 398 10.56 -37.83 -35.57
CA PRO A 398 11.74 -37.16 -35.05
C PRO A 398 11.70 -35.66 -35.36
N ASN A 399 12.38 -34.86 -34.54
CA ASN A 399 12.61 -33.44 -34.77
C ASN A 399 13.98 -33.11 -34.16
N PRO A 400 15.06 -33.00 -34.97
CA PRO A 400 15.07 -32.83 -36.43
C PRO A 400 14.60 -34.05 -37.24
N ALA A 401 14.03 -33.81 -38.43
CA ALA A 401 13.45 -34.81 -39.33
C ALA A 401 14.11 -34.77 -40.71
N GLN A 402 14.11 -35.90 -41.42
CA GLN A 402 14.65 -35.98 -42.78
C GLN A 402 13.55 -36.20 -43.82
N ASN A 403 12.92 -37.38 -43.79
CA ASN A 403 11.93 -37.77 -44.80
C ASN A 403 10.51 -37.84 -44.26
N GLU A 404 10.33 -38.10 -42.98
CA GLU A 404 9.01 -38.28 -42.37
C GLU A 404 8.99 -37.77 -40.93
N ILE A 405 7.78 -37.45 -40.46
CA ILE A 405 7.48 -37.15 -39.06
C ILE A 405 6.28 -37.97 -38.60
N HIS A 406 6.31 -38.41 -37.36
CA HIS A 406 5.23 -39.05 -36.65
C HIS A 406 4.52 -38.05 -35.77
N ILE A 407 3.19 -38.15 -35.71
CA ILE A 407 2.35 -37.36 -34.82
C ILE A 407 1.72 -38.31 -33.82
N SER A 408 2.13 -38.25 -32.55
CA SER A 408 1.50 -39.05 -31.48
C SER A 408 0.53 -38.23 -30.66
N SER A 409 -0.64 -38.80 -30.37
CA SER A 409 -1.67 -38.26 -29.49
C SER A 409 -1.76 -39.08 -28.20
N VAL A 410 -1.76 -38.44 -27.02
CA VAL A 410 -1.68 -39.14 -25.72
C VAL A 410 -3.07 -39.54 -25.18
N ASN A 411 -4.16 -38.95 -25.69
CA ASN A 411 -5.53 -39.17 -25.18
C ASN A 411 -6.57 -39.54 -26.25
N GLY A 412 -6.14 -40.00 -27.43
CA GLY A 412 -7.07 -40.36 -28.52
C GLY A 412 -7.67 -39.17 -29.27
N THR A 413 -7.09 -37.97 -29.09
CA THR A 413 -7.41 -36.77 -29.87
C THR A 413 -7.17 -37.04 -31.35
N ILE A 414 -8.21 -36.85 -32.18
CA ILE A 414 -8.14 -37.07 -33.63
C ILE A 414 -7.65 -35.79 -34.30
N ILE A 415 -6.50 -35.88 -34.99
CA ILE A 415 -6.01 -34.79 -35.83
C ILE A 415 -6.81 -34.76 -37.12
N GLN A 416 -7.48 -33.64 -37.37
CA GLN A 416 -8.29 -33.43 -38.57
C GLN A 416 -7.45 -32.85 -39.70
N LYS A 417 -6.46 -32.02 -39.36
CA LYS A 417 -5.69 -31.28 -40.36
C LYS A 417 -4.28 -30.94 -39.86
N VAL A 418 -3.31 -31.00 -40.76
CA VAL A 418 -1.93 -30.50 -40.57
C VAL A 418 -1.65 -29.41 -41.60
N ASN A 419 -1.20 -28.25 -41.13
CA ASN A 419 -0.64 -27.20 -41.99
C ASN A 419 0.84 -27.04 -41.68
N ILE A 420 1.69 -26.96 -42.70
CA ILE A 420 3.11 -26.61 -42.54
C ILE A 420 3.36 -25.28 -43.24
N TYR A 421 4.04 -24.37 -42.55
CA TYR A 421 4.42 -23.06 -43.04
C TYR A 421 5.94 -22.91 -43.06
N ASN A 422 6.46 -22.21 -44.07
CA ASN A 422 7.86 -21.80 -44.10
C ASN A 422 8.13 -20.58 -43.19
N GLN A 423 9.39 -20.17 -43.07
CA GLN A 423 9.80 -19.01 -42.26
C GLN A 423 9.18 -17.66 -42.68
N MET A 424 8.69 -17.57 -43.92
CA MET A 424 8.00 -16.39 -44.44
C MET A 424 6.48 -16.42 -44.15
N GLY A 425 6.00 -17.43 -43.42
CA GLY A 425 4.58 -17.63 -43.11
C GLY A 425 3.75 -18.19 -44.27
N GLN A 426 4.38 -18.56 -45.38
CA GLN A 426 3.68 -19.17 -46.52
C GLN A 426 3.38 -20.64 -46.21
N MET A 427 2.14 -21.05 -46.42
CA MET A 427 1.73 -22.45 -46.29
C MET A 427 2.37 -23.27 -47.42
N VAL A 428 3.17 -24.27 -47.04
CA VAL A 428 3.90 -25.16 -47.96
C VAL A 428 3.30 -26.57 -48.03
N LEU A 429 2.57 -26.99 -46.99
CA LEU A 429 1.86 -28.26 -46.97
C LEU A 429 0.54 -28.10 -46.23
N CYS A 430 -0.52 -28.72 -46.75
CA CYS A 430 -1.84 -28.78 -46.14
C CYS A 430 -2.39 -30.18 -46.37
N LEU A 431 -2.70 -30.88 -45.28
CA LEU A 431 -3.27 -32.21 -45.31
C LEU A 431 -4.54 -32.24 -44.49
N ASP A 432 -5.62 -32.66 -45.13
CA ASP A 432 -6.90 -32.97 -44.51
C ASP A 432 -6.94 -34.50 -44.33
N ASP A 433 -7.35 -34.97 -43.16
CA ASP A 433 -7.36 -36.39 -42.73
C ASP A 433 -5.97 -37.03 -42.58
N VAL A 434 -5.33 -36.75 -41.44
CA VAL A 434 -3.93 -37.05 -41.19
C VAL A 434 -3.74 -38.46 -40.62
N ILE A 435 -2.80 -39.20 -41.20
CA ILE A 435 -2.28 -40.49 -40.72
C ILE A 435 -1.20 -40.19 -39.66
N GLU A 436 -0.99 -41.08 -38.69
CA GLU A 436 0.06 -40.97 -37.64
C GLU A 436 1.48 -40.73 -38.18
N VAL A 437 1.71 -40.92 -39.48
CA VAL A 437 2.99 -40.69 -40.17
C VAL A 437 2.76 -39.75 -41.36
N LEU A 438 3.62 -38.75 -41.47
CA LEU A 438 3.60 -37.71 -42.48
C LEU A 438 4.93 -37.66 -43.23
N ASP A 439 4.88 -37.88 -44.54
CA ASP A 439 6.01 -37.68 -45.46
C ASP A 439 6.26 -36.18 -45.66
N ILE A 440 7.50 -35.78 -45.40
CA ILE A 440 8.01 -34.41 -45.53
C ILE A 440 9.20 -34.32 -46.49
N SER A 441 9.53 -35.38 -47.24
CA SER A 441 10.67 -35.43 -48.16
C SER A 441 10.66 -34.36 -49.26
N GLY A 442 9.50 -33.74 -49.51
CA GLY A 442 9.35 -32.59 -50.41
C GLY A 442 9.74 -31.24 -49.81
N LEU A 443 10.01 -31.16 -48.50
CA LEU A 443 10.48 -29.95 -47.82
C LEU A 443 12.00 -29.84 -47.93
N GLY A 444 12.51 -28.64 -48.21
CA GLY A 444 13.95 -28.39 -48.19
C GLY A 444 14.49 -28.29 -46.76
N THR A 445 15.80 -28.44 -46.59
CA THR A 445 16.47 -28.23 -45.31
C THR A 445 16.13 -26.84 -44.75
N GLY A 446 15.66 -26.78 -43.50
CA GLY A 446 15.23 -25.53 -42.89
C GLY A 446 14.28 -25.68 -41.71
N MET A 447 13.82 -24.54 -41.20
CA MET A 447 12.86 -24.48 -40.10
C MET A 447 11.45 -24.22 -40.63
N TYR A 448 10.50 -24.99 -40.14
CA TYR A 448 9.09 -24.90 -40.47
C TYR A 448 8.25 -24.76 -39.22
N LEU A 449 7.08 -24.14 -39.37
CA LEU A 449 6.04 -24.10 -38.35
C LEU A 449 4.96 -25.11 -38.74
N VAL A 450 4.68 -26.06 -37.87
CA VAL A 450 3.63 -27.08 -38.05
C VAL A 450 2.45 -26.72 -37.17
N GLU A 451 1.29 -26.53 -37.77
CA GLU A 451 0.01 -26.35 -37.09
C GLU A 451 -0.80 -27.64 -37.18
N LEU A 452 -1.07 -28.26 -36.04
CA LEU A 452 -1.95 -29.41 -35.86
C LEU A 452 -3.33 -28.91 -35.45
N VAL A 453 -4.37 -29.30 -36.18
CA VAL A 453 -5.76 -28.92 -35.91
C VAL A 453 -6.55 -30.17 -35.52
N SER A 454 -7.13 -30.16 -34.32
CA SER A 454 -8.09 -31.15 -33.84
C SER A 454 -9.49 -30.56 -33.75
N ASP A 455 -10.45 -31.40 -33.33
CA ASP A 455 -11.83 -31.00 -33.02
C ASP A 455 -11.94 -30.01 -31.85
N GLN A 456 -10.98 -30.03 -30.92
CA GLN A 456 -11.01 -29.25 -29.69
C GLN A 456 -9.96 -28.12 -29.66
N THR A 457 -8.85 -28.25 -30.39
CA THR A 457 -7.70 -27.35 -30.25
C THR A 457 -6.95 -27.12 -31.55
N LYS A 458 -6.12 -26.07 -31.57
CA LYS A 458 -5.08 -25.86 -32.58
C LYS A 458 -3.75 -25.71 -31.87
N ILE A 459 -2.76 -26.51 -32.26
CA ILE A 459 -1.42 -26.48 -31.68
C ILE A 459 -0.43 -26.10 -32.76
N ARG A 460 0.55 -25.26 -32.42
CA ARG A 460 1.67 -24.92 -33.29
C ARG A 460 2.97 -25.39 -32.67
N THR A 461 3.79 -26.08 -33.44
CA THR A 461 5.12 -26.54 -33.03
C THR A 461 6.12 -26.32 -34.15
N LYS A 462 7.41 -26.32 -33.80
CA LYS A 462 8.51 -26.13 -34.74
C LYS A 462 8.97 -27.48 -35.28
N LEU A 463 9.24 -27.55 -36.57
CA LEU A 463 9.88 -28.69 -37.23
C LEU A 463 11.19 -28.25 -37.86
N LEU A 464 12.28 -28.93 -37.55
CA LEU A 464 13.57 -28.79 -38.23
C LEU A 464 13.70 -29.92 -39.26
N VAL A 465 13.89 -29.56 -40.53
CA VAL A 465 14.16 -30.51 -41.61
C VAL A 465 15.64 -30.44 -41.96
N GLU A 466 16.32 -31.59 -41.96
CA GLU A 466 17.75 -31.75 -42.27
C GLU A 466 18.00 -32.31 -43.67
#